data_AF-A0A7C3QCJ5-F1
#
_entry.id   AF-A0A7C3QCJ5-F1
#
_cell.length_a   1.000
_cell.length_b   1.000
_cell.length_c   1.000
_cell.angle_alpha   90.00
_cell.angle_beta   90.00
_cell.angle_gamma   90.00
#
_symmetry.space_group_name_H-M   'P 1'
#
loop_
_entity.id
_entity.type
_entity.pdbx_description
1 polymer ?
#
loop_
_entity_poly.entity_id
_entity_poly.type
_entity_poly.pdbx_seq_one_letter_code
_entity_poly.pdbx_strand_id
1 'polypeptide(L)'
;MGKEKQYFKSQQVREIIGLTRRQMQYWAATGLVVPSYTTPGGHSRYTFEDLVALKTAKRLLGAGVSVQRIRRVMSELKNVLPKIKRPLSELTLVATGDVILVFYEDTVFEAITGQQWILELAEIQRDIEKWEKKFQGLRKYRRVPLKMDQGVNRLGEKLKPYGAEKAEG
;
A
#
# COMPACT_ATOMS: atom_id res chain seq x y z
N MET A 1 19.38 -10.99 -34.69
CA MET A 1 20.48 -11.65 -33.94
C MET A 1 20.09 -11.65 -32.46
N GLY A 2 19.57 -12.77 -31.95
CA GLY A 2 19.12 -12.85 -30.55
C GLY A 2 20.33 -12.71 -29.64
N LYS A 3 20.32 -11.74 -28.70
CA LYS A 3 21.36 -11.66 -27.68
C LYS A 3 21.41 -13.01 -26.96
N GLU A 4 22.57 -13.65 -26.98
CA GLU A 4 22.81 -14.89 -26.25
C GLU A 4 22.45 -14.66 -24.77
N LYS A 5 21.62 -15.54 -24.20
CA LYS A 5 21.24 -15.40 -22.78
C LYS A 5 22.48 -15.63 -21.93
N GLN A 6 23.02 -14.54 -21.39
CA GLN A 6 24.14 -14.61 -20.46
C GLN A 6 23.68 -15.27 -19.16
N TYR A 7 24.36 -16.34 -18.76
CA TYR A 7 24.13 -17.03 -17.49
C TYR A 7 25.29 -16.80 -16.52
N PHE A 8 24.96 -16.58 -15.25
CA PHE A 8 25.90 -16.45 -14.14
C PHE A 8 26.01 -17.76 -13.37
N LYS A 9 27.24 -18.19 -13.08
CA LYS A 9 27.52 -19.34 -12.20
C LYS A 9 27.26 -18.94 -10.75
N SER A 10 26.98 -19.94 -9.88
CA SER A 10 26.77 -19.68 -8.46
C SER A 10 27.90 -18.90 -7.79
N GLN A 11 29.15 -19.12 -8.19
CA GLN A 11 30.29 -18.35 -7.67
C GLN A 11 30.18 -16.85 -8.01
N GLN A 12 29.92 -16.51 -9.28
CA GLN A 12 29.76 -15.14 -9.72
C GLN A 12 28.59 -14.45 -9.00
N VAL A 13 27.47 -15.16 -8.81
CA VAL A 13 26.32 -14.63 -8.06
C VAL A 13 26.70 -14.28 -6.62
N ARG A 14 27.50 -15.12 -5.96
CA ARG A 14 27.97 -14.85 -4.59
C ARG A 14 28.83 -13.60 -4.53
N GLU A 15 29.75 -13.42 -5.49
CA GLU A 15 30.63 -12.26 -5.59
C GLU A 15 29.84 -10.98 -5.87
N ILE A 16 28.88 -11.02 -6.79
CA ILE A 16 28.08 -9.85 -7.19
C ILE A 16 27.07 -9.43 -6.10
N ILE A 17 26.35 -10.39 -5.51
CA ILE A 17 25.23 -10.10 -4.60
C ILE A 17 25.68 -10.12 -3.13
N GLY A 18 26.79 -10.79 -2.82
CA GLY A 18 27.28 -11.01 -1.46
C GLY A 18 26.42 -12.03 -0.71
N LEU A 19 26.01 -13.13 -1.35
CA LEU A 19 25.25 -14.21 -0.73
C LEU A 19 26.16 -15.40 -0.44
N THR A 20 25.81 -16.19 0.57
CA THR A 20 26.44 -17.50 0.81
C THR A 20 25.79 -18.57 -0.06
N ARG A 21 26.53 -19.65 -0.35
CA ARG A 21 26.00 -20.83 -1.06
C ARG A 21 24.76 -21.40 -0.35
N ARG A 22 24.78 -21.43 0.99
CA ARG A 22 23.69 -21.97 1.81
C ARG A 22 22.42 -21.11 1.73
N GLN A 23 22.56 -19.78 1.73
CA GLN A 23 21.42 -18.88 1.50
C GLN A 23 20.79 -19.14 0.13
N MET A 24 21.60 -19.22 -0.93
CA MET A 24 21.09 -19.50 -2.27
C MET A 24 20.39 -20.86 -2.36
N GLN A 25 20.98 -21.90 -1.78
CA GLN A 25 20.37 -23.23 -1.74
C GLN A 25 19.06 -23.24 -0.97
N TYR A 26 19.03 -22.57 0.20
CA TYR A 26 17.83 -22.47 1.02
C TYR A 26 16.72 -21.69 0.30
N TRP A 27 17.03 -20.59 -0.39
CA TRP A 27 16.04 -19.82 -1.15
C TRP A 27 15.52 -20.57 -2.37
N ALA A 28 16.37 -21.37 -3.03
CA ALA A 28 15.92 -22.26 -4.10
C ALA A 28 15.04 -23.39 -3.57
N ALA A 29 15.44 -24.05 -2.47
CA ALA A 29 14.68 -25.13 -1.84
C ALA A 29 13.31 -24.66 -1.31
N THR A 30 13.25 -23.43 -0.80
CA THR A 30 11.99 -22.80 -0.37
C THR A 30 11.21 -22.18 -1.53
N GLY A 31 11.71 -22.21 -2.77
CA GLY A 31 11.04 -21.61 -3.92
C GLY A 31 10.94 -20.08 -3.88
N LEU A 32 11.70 -19.40 -3.00
CA LEU A 32 11.75 -17.95 -2.92
C LEU A 32 12.42 -17.36 -4.18
N VAL A 33 13.60 -17.86 -4.53
CA VAL A 33 14.26 -17.57 -5.81
C VAL A 33 14.94 -18.85 -6.30
N VAL A 34 14.47 -19.36 -7.44
CA VAL A 34 14.99 -20.57 -8.08
C VAL A 34 15.84 -20.16 -9.28
N PRO A 35 17.02 -20.76 -9.51
CA PRO A 35 17.80 -20.51 -10.72
C PRO A 35 16.98 -20.80 -11.98
N SER A 36 17.09 -19.94 -12.98
CA SER A 36 16.40 -20.10 -14.27
C SER A 36 16.83 -21.36 -15.03
N TYR A 37 18.04 -21.87 -14.78
CA TYR A 37 18.52 -23.09 -15.41
C TYR A 37 19.40 -23.92 -14.46
N THR A 38 19.32 -25.24 -14.58
CA THR A 38 20.23 -26.18 -13.92
C THR A 38 20.83 -27.08 -15.00
N THR A 39 22.17 -27.14 -15.07
CA THR A 39 22.87 -28.00 -16.03
C THR A 39 22.59 -29.48 -15.74
N PRO A 40 22.79 -30.40 -16.70
CA PRO A 40 22.69 -31.85 -16.45
C PRO A 40 23.56 -32.34 -15.28
N GLY A 41 24.73 -31.73 -15.04
CA GLY A 41 25.60 -32.01 -13.89
C GLY A 41 25.13 -31.40 -12.55
N GLY A 42 23.90 -30.87 -12.47
CA GLY A 42 23.32 -30.31 -11.25
C GLY A 42 23.79 -28.90 -10.87
N HIS A 43 24.57 -28.22 -11.69
CA HIS A 43 25.01 -26.85 -11.41
C HIS A 43 23.97 -25.80 -11.80
N SER A 44 23.64 -24.91 -10.88
CA SER A 44 22.75 -23.78 -11.12
C SER A 44 23.36 -22.73 -12.06
N ARG A 45 22.50 -22.13 -12.87
CA ARG A 45 22.79 -21.03 -13.80
C ARG A 45 21.72 -19.97 -13.66
N TYR A 46 22.15 -18.75 -13.41
CA TYR A 46 21.28 -17.64 -13.07
C TYR A 46 21.21 -16.64 -14.23
N THR A 47 20.02 -16.14 -14.53
CA THR A 47 19.80 -15.02 -15.47
C THR A 47 19.98 -13.68 -14.74
N PHE A 48 20.07 -12.57 -15.48
CA PHE A 48 20.09 -11.24 -14.87
C PHE A 48 18.87 -11.00 -13.98
N GLU A 49 17.68 -11.43 -14.41
CA GLU A 49 16.45 -11.34 -13.64
C GLU A 49 16.52 -12.16 -12.35
N ASP A 50 17.20 -13.32 -12.35
CA ASP A 50 17.46 -14.05 -11.11
C ASP A 50 18.33 -13.23 -10.15
N LEU A 51 19.36 -12.53 -10.65
CA LEU A 51 20.23 -11.69 -9.83
C LEU A 51 19.46 -10.53 -9.21
N VAL A 52 18.59 -9.86 -9.98
CA VAL A 52 17.71 -8.81 -9.46
C VAL A 52 16.81 -9.39 -8.37
N ALA A 53 16.14 -10.52 -8.64
CA ALA A 53 15.27 -11.16 -7.66
C ALA A 53 16.01 -11.56 -6.37
N LEU A 54 17.23 -12.10 -6.48
CA LEU A 54 18.10 -12.42 -5.34
C LEU A 54 18.47 -11.17 -4.54
N LYS A 55 18.81 -10.07 -5.21
CA LYS A 55 19.16 -8.80 -4.55
C LYS A 55 17.95 -8.22 -3.82
N THR A 56 16.79 -8.20 -4.47
CA THR A 56 15.53 -7.72 -3.88
C THR A 56 15.16 -8.55 -2.66
N ALA A 57 15.16 -9.89 -2.77
CA ALA A 57 14.91 -10.79 -1.65
C ALA A 57 15.89 -10.57 -0.49
N LYS A 58 17.18 -10.42 -0.79
CA LYS A 58 18.20 -10.10 0.23
C LYS A 58 17.88 -8.82 0.99
N ARG A 59 17.46 -7.75 0.29
CA ARG A 59 17.12 -6.46 0.93
C ARG A 59 15.87 -6.58 1.79
N LEU A 60 14.84 -7.27 1.32
CA LEU A 60 13.61 -7.50 2.09
C LEU A 60 13.88 -8.32 3.36
N LEU A 61 14.68 -9.39 3.26
CA LEU A 61 15.10 -10.19 4.41
C LEU A 61 15.95 -9.37 5.39
N GLY A 62 16.86 -8.53 4.87
CA GLY A 62 17.66 -7.61 5.69
C GLY A 62 16.83 -6.52 6.40
N ALA A 63 15.64 -6.21 5.87
CA ALA A 63 14.66 -5.33 6.51
C ALA A 63 13.72 -6.08 7.48
N GLY A 64 13.96 -7.37 7.76
CA GLY A 64 13.18 -8.16 8.71
C GLY A 64 11.95 -8.86 8.12
N VAL A 65 11.70 -8.76 6.82
CA VAL A 65 10.59 -9.48 6.17
C VAL A 65 10.94 -10.96 6.07
N SER A 66 10.12 -11.87 6.60
CA SER A 66 10.42 -13.31 6.56
C SER A 66 10.28 -13.93 5.15
N VAL A 67 10.97 -15.06 4.90
CA VAL A 67 10.86 -15.81 3.63
C VAL A 67 9.41 -16.16 3.28
N GLN A 68 8.65 -16.64 4.27
CA GLN A 68 7.25 -17.03 4.07
C GLN A 68 6.40 -15.82 3.69
N ARG A 69 6.63 -14.67 4.34
CA ARG A 69 5.92 -13.43 4.05
C ARG A 69 6.22 -12.93 2.65
N ILE A 70 7.49 -12.95 2.22
CA ILE A 70 7.86 -12.58 0.85
C ILE A 70 7.15 -13.49 -0.14
N ARG A 71 7.18 -14.82 0.07
CA ARG A 71 6.49 -15.78 -0.82
C ARG A 71 4.99 -15.54 -0.91
N ARG A 72 4.33 -15.26 0.21
CA ARG A 72 2.89 -14.91 0.23
C ARG A 72 2.64 -13.67 -0.63
N VAL A 73 3.41 -12.61 -0.41
CA VAL A 73 3.30 -11.36 -1.18
C VAL A 73 3.51 -11.60 -2.68
N MET A 74 4.51 -12.41 -3.06
CA MET A 74 4.73 -12.74 -4.48
C MET A 74 3.56 -13.52 -5.10
N SER A 75 2.86 -14.33 -4.30
CA SER A 75 1.65 -15.02 -4.74
C SER A 75 0.50 -14.04 -4.96
N GLU A 76 0.26 -13.14 -4.01
CA GLU A 76 -0.80 -12.14 -4.12
C GLU A 76 -0.55 -11.18 -5.30
N LEU A 77 0.68 -10.74 -5.51
CA LEU A 77 1.02 -9.85 -6.62
C LEU A 77 0.77 -10.50 -7.99
N LYS A 78 0.91 -11.83 -8.12
CA LYS A 78 0.55 -12.51 -9.36
C LYS A 78 -0.97 -12.57 -9.59
N ASN A 79 -1.76 -12.57 -8.52
CA ASN A 79 -3.21 -12.52 -8.61
C ASN A 79 -3.69 -11.11 -9.00
N VAL A 80 -3.12 -10.08 -8.35
CA VAL A 80 -3.51 -8.67 -8.56
C VAL A 80 -2.94 -8.11 -9.87
N LEU A 81 -1.72 -8.51 -10.26
CA LEU A 81 -1.05 -8.09 -11.50
C LEU A 81 -0.71 -9.29 -12.39
N PRO A 82 -1.68 -9.90 -13.10
CA PRO A 82 -1.48 -11.14 -13.87
C PRO A 82 -0.44 -11.02 -15.00
N LYS A 83 -0.16 -9.81 -15.47
CA LYS A 83 0.87 -9.55 -16.49
C LYS A 83 2.30 -9.71 -15.94
N ILE A 84 2.48 -9.54 -14.64
CA ILE A 84 3.78 -9.60 -13.97
C ILE A 84 4.12 -11.04 -13.61
N LYS A 85 5.13 -11.59 -14.28
CA LYS A 85 5.50 -13.01 -14.11
C LYS A 85 6.48 -13.20 -12.96
N ARG A 86 7.37 -12.23 -12.76
CA ARG A 86 8.48 -12.29 -11.80
C ARG A 86 8.52 -11.02 -10.93
N PRO A 87 7.62 -10.90 -9.93
CA PRO A 87 7.46 -9.65 -9.17
C PRO A 87 8.74 -9.14 -8.50
N LEU A 88 9.60 -10.04 -7.96
CA LEU A 88 10.88 -9.66 -7.34
C LEU A 88 11.89 -9.00 -8.30
N SER A 89 11.75 -9.20 -9.61
CA SER A 89 12.63 -8.63 -10.63
C SER A 89 11.95 -7.58 -11.51
N GLU A 90 10.62 -7.48 -11.47
CA GLU A 90 9.83 -6.58 -12.33
C GLU A 90 9.22 -5.39 -11.57
N LEU A 91 9.11 -5.47 -10.23
CA LEU A 91 8.45 -4.43 -9.42
C LEU A 91 9.41 -3.72 -8.48
N THR A 92 9.07 -2.48 -8.17
CA THR A 92 9.73 -1.72 -7.11
C THR A 92 8.99 -1.96 -5.79
N LEU A 93 9.68 -2.54 -4.82
CA LEU A 93 9.13 -2.93 -3.53
C LEU A 93 9.79 -2.13 -2.40
N VAL A 94 8.97 -1.59 -1.49
CA VAL A 94 9.43 -0.90 -0.29
C VAL A 94 8.84 -1.61 0.94
N ALA A 95 9.70 -2.06 1.85
CA ALA A 95 9.28 -2.66 3.11
C ALA A 95 9.40 -1.62 4.24
N THR A 96 8.29 -1.33 4.92
CA THR A 96 8.22 -0.39 6.04
C THR A 96 7.39 -1.01 7.15
N GLY A 97 8.04 -1.39 8.25
CA GLY A 97 7.39 -2.08 9.38
C GLY A 97 6.67 -3.35 8.91
N ASP A 98 5.35 -3.36 9.05
CA ASP A 98 4.47 -4.45 8.66
C ASP A 98 3.79 -4.26 7.30
N VAL A 99 4.30 -3.41 6.43
CA VAL A 99 3.70 -3.20 5.11
C VAL A 99 4.77 -3.36 4.02
N ILE A 100 4.39 -4.00 2.92
CA ILE A 100 5.16 -3.98 1.67
C ILE A 100 4.38 -3.16 0.68
N LEU A 101 4.93 -2.01 0.28
CA LEU A 101 4.38 -1.16 -0.76
C LEU A 101 4.95 -1.57 -2.12
N VAL A 102 4.09 -1.59 -3.12
CA VAL A 102 4.42 -1.84 -4.51
C VAL A 102 4.21 -0.56 -5.30
N PHE A 103 5.26 -0.13 -6.00
CA PHE A 103 5.20 0.93 -6.97
C PHE A 103 5.10 0.29 -8.36
N TYR A 104 4.00 0.57 -9.06
CA TYR A 104 3.72 0.03 -10.38
C TYR A 104 3.00 1.07 -11.22
N GLU A 105 3.59 1.43 -12.37
CA GLU A 105 3.13 2.56 -13.20
C GLU A 105 2.98 3.82 -12.33
N ASP A 106 1.86 4.54 -12.42
CA ASP A 106 1.58 5.74 -11.63
C ASP A 106 0.84 5.42 -10.32
N THR A 107 0.90 4.18 -9.84
CA THR A 107 0.17 3.72 -8.66
C THR A 107 1.08 3.17 -7.57
N VAL A 108 0.64 3.36 -6.32
CA VAL A 108 1.28 2.79 -5.13
C VAL A 108 0.23 2.09 -4.28
N PHE A 109 0.47 0.83 -3.94
CA PHE A 109 -0.48 0.02 -3.17
C PHE A 109 0.21 -0.94 -2.21
N GLU A 110 -0.50 -1.37 -1.16
CA GLU A 110 -0.06 -2.42 -0.26
C GLU A 110 -0.17 -3.80 -0.94
N ALA A 111 0.92 -4.57 -0.89
CA ALA A 111 1.06 -5.79 -1.66
C ALA A 111 0.15 -6.97 -1.24
N ILE A 112 -0.37 -6.98 0.00
CA ILE A 112 -1.26 -8.05 0.50
C ILE A 112 -2.72 -7.68 0.34
N THR A 113 -3.12 -6.50 0.80
CA THR A 113 -4.51 -6.05 0.78
C THR A 113 -4.92 -5.49 -0.58
N GLY A 114 -3.95 -5.10 -1.41
CA GLY A 114 -4.19 -4.32 -2.62
C GLY A 114 -4.60 -2.86 -2.33
N GLN A 115 -4.59 -2.43 -1.07
CA GLN A 115 -5.09 -1.12 -0.69
C GLN A 115 -4.20 0.00 -1.25
N GLN A 116 -4.82 0.98 -1.89
CA GLN A 116 -4.19 2.19 -2.37
C GLN A 116 -4.48 3.36 -1.42
N TRP A 117 -3.46 4.19 -1.19
CA TRP A 117 -3.60 5.45 -0.46
C TRP A 117 -3.13 6.59 -1.37
N ILE A 118 -4.01 7.06 -2.26
CA ILE A 118 -3.75 8.24 -3.09
C ILE A 118 -4.66 9.35 -2.56
N LEU A 119 -4.06 10.37 -1.96
CA LEU A 119 -4.75 11.57 -1.49
C LEU A 119 -4.38 12.73 -2.42
N GLU A 120 -5.22 12.99 -3.43
CA GLU A 120 -5.05 14.16 -4.28
C GLU A 120 -5.53 15.42 -3.55
N LEU A 121 -4.60 16.21 -3.02
CA LEU A 121 -4.94 17.45 -2.32
C LEU A 121 -5.76 18.41 -3.20
N ALA A 122 -5.51 18.41 -4.52
CA ALA A 122 -6.28 19.20 -5.47
C ALA A 122 -7.75 18.75 -5.57
N GLU A 123 -8.02 17.45 -5.48
CA GLU A 123 -9.38 16.92 -5.45
C GLU A 123 -10.09 17.33 -4.15
N ILE A 124 -9.41 17.13 -3.02
CA ILE A 124 -9.90 17.56 -1.70
C ILE A 124 -10.21 19.07 -1.71
N GLN A 125 -9.33 19.89 -2.30
CA GLN A 125 -9.54 21.33 -2.39
C GLN A 125 -10.76 21.69 -3.26
N ARG A 126 -10.94 21.02 -4.41
CA ARG A 126 -12.14 21.21 -5.26
C ARG A 126 -13.42 20.84 -4.51
N ASP A 127 -13.39 19.78 -3.72
CA ASP A 127 -14.56 19.35 -2.95
C ASP A 127 -14.88 20.31 -1.80
N ILE A 128 -13.87 20.86 -1.14
CA ILE A 128 -14.03 21.96 -0.17
C ILE A 128 -14.63 23.19 -0.86
N GLU A 129 -14.10 23.62 -1.99
CA GLU A 129 -14.62 24.79 -2.73
C GLU A 129 -16.07 24.59 -3.20
N LYS A 130 -16.41 23.38 -3.68
CA LYS A 130 -17.79 23.01 -4.01
C LYS A 130 -18.68 23.07 -2.78
N TRP A 131 -18.22 22.53 -1.66
CA TRP A 131 -18.96 22.56 -0.39
C TRP A 131 -19.18 24.00 0.09
N GLU A 132 -18.15 24.85 0.06
CA GLU A 132 -18.26 26.26 0.41
C GLU A 132 -19.23 27.00 -0.49
N LYS A 133 -19.17 26.82 -1.81
CA LYS A 133 -20.13 27.42 -2.75
C LYS A 133 -21.57 26.96 -2.49
N LYS A 134 -21.76 25.66 -2.23
CA LYS A 134 -23.07 25.08 -1.87
C LYS A 134 -23.65 25.70 -0.60
N PHE A 135 -22.80 26.05 0.38
CA PHE A 135 -23.21 26.62 1.66
C PHE A 135 -23.12 28.15 1.75
N GLN A 136 -22.45 28.84 0.82
CA GLN A 136 -22.47 30.31 0.70
C GLN A 136 -23.88 30.82 0.42
N GLY A 137 -24.70 30.08 -0.34
CA GLY A 137 -26.12 30.40 -0.54
C GLY A 137 -27.01 30.22 0.71
N LEU A 138 -26.54 29.43 1.69
CA LEU A 138 -27.25 29.16 2.95
C LEU A 138 -26.79 30.09 4.10
N ARG A 139 -25.74 30.89 3.92
CA ARG A 139 -25.33 31.92 4.90
C ARG A 139 -26.46 32.92 5.19
N LYS A 140 -27.36 33.17 4.24
CA LYS A 140 -28.54 34.05 4.45
C LYS A 140 -29.57 33.49 5.45
N TYR A 141 -29.48 32.21 5.81
CA TYR A 141 -30.39 31.54 6.74
C TYR A 141 -29.76 31.28 8.12
N ARG A 142 -28.51 31.69 8.38
CA ARG A 142 -27.78 31.27 9.59
C ARG A 142 -27.89 32.21 10.81
N ARG A 143 -28.68 33.28 10.75
CA ARG A 143 -29.23 33.95 11.94
C ARG A 143 -30.60 34.54 11.63
N VAL A 144 -31.64 33.72 11.72
CA VAL A 144 -32.94 34.26 12.14
C VAL A 144 -32.84 34.36 13.66
N PRO A 145 -32.88 35.56 14.28
CA PRO A 145 -33.11 35.62 15.70
C PRO A 145 -34.47 34.95 15.91
N LEU A 146 -34.50 33.84 16.64
CA LEU A 146 -35.76 33.31 17.15
C LEU A 146 -36.37 34.45 17.96
N LYS A 147 -37.40 35.11 17.42
CA LYS A 147 -38.31 35.87 18.27
C LYS A 147 -38.90 34.83 19.20
N MET A 148 -38.42 34.81 20.45
CA MET A 148 -39.20 34.22 21.51
C MET A 148 -40.46 35.08 21.59
N ASP A 149 -41.48 34.69 20.82
CA ASP A 149 -42.83 35.06 21.17
C ASP A 149 -42.99 34.61 22.62
N GLN A 150 -43.37 35.54 23.49
CA GLN A 150 -43.81 35.17 24.84
C GLN A 150 -45.19 34.53 24.67
N GLY A 151 -45.17 33.32 24.10
CA GLY A 151 -46.34 32.55 23.77
C GLY A 151 -47.13 32.38 25.05
N VAL A 152 -48.34 32.87 25.01
CA VAL A 152 -49.29 32.74 26.11
C VAL A 152 -50.13 31.50 25.80
N ASN A 153 -50.29 30.59 26.76
CA ASN A 153 -51.13 29.41 26.54
C ASN A 153 -52.62 29.82 26.37
N ARG A 154 -53.49 28.87 26.02
CA ARG A 154 -54.93 29.13 25.80
C ARG A 154 -55.68 29.69 27.03
N LEU A 155 -55.04 29.76 28.20
CA LEU A 155 -55.55 30.30 29.45
C LEU A 155 -54.99 31.69 29.79
N GLY A 156 -54.12 32.28 28.96
CA GLY A 156 -53.59 33.62 29.22
C GLY A 156 -52.29 33.64 30.04
N GLU A 157 -51.65 32.50 30.29
CA GLU A 157 -50.40 32.42 31.06
C GLU A 157 -49.15 32.37 30.16
N LYS A 158 -48.10 33.12 30.52
CA LYS A 158 -46.81 33.08 29.81
C LYS A 158 -46.22 31.68 29.89
N LEU A 159 -45.93 31.07 28.74
CA LEU A 159 -45.20 29.81 28.67
C LEU A 159 -43.76 30.03 29.15
N LYS A 160 -43.39 29.36 30.25
CA LYS A 160 -41.98 29.28 30.64
C LYS A 160 -41.23 28.40 29.65
N PRO A 161 -40.02 28.79 29.21
CA PRO A 161 -39.23 27.96 28.32
C PRO A 161 -38.85 26.65 29.02
N TYR A 162 -38.95 25.54 28.29
CA TYR A 162 -38.58 24.22 28.78
C TYR A 162 -37.09 24.22 29.13
N GLY A 163 -36.75 24.00 30.41
CA GLY A 163 -35.38 23.96 30.91
C GLY A 163 -34.96 25.07 31.90
N ALA A 164 -35.85 26.00 32.26
CA ALA A 164 -35.52 27.10 33.19
C ALA A 164 -35.40 26.71 34.68
N GLU A 165 -35.62 25.45 35.06
CA GLU A 165 -35.60 25.01 36.47
C GLU A 165 -34.28 24.41 36.95
N LYS A 166 -33.20 24.43 36.14
CA LYS A 166 -31.92 23.81 36.53
C LYS A 166 -30.75 24.79 36.64
N ALA A 167 -31.02 26.05 36.98
CA ALA A 167 -29.98 27.05 37.15
C ALA A 167 -30.13 27.89 38.43
N GLU A 168 -30.79 27.38 39.46
CA GLU A 168 -30.61 27.86 40.84
C GLU A 168 -30.67 26.65 41.78
N GLY A 169 -29.51 26.26 42.30
CA GLY A 169 -29.29 25.08 43.14
C GLY A 169 -27.83 24.72 43.18
#